data_AF-A0AAW2B2D0-F1
#
_entry.id   AF-A0AAW2B2D0-F1
#
_cell.length_a   1.000
_cell.length_b   1.000
_cell.length_c   1.000
_cell.angle_alpha   90.00
_cell.angle_beta   90.00
_cell.angle_gamma   90.00
#
_symmetry.space_group_name_H-M   'P 1'
#
loop_
_entity.id
_entity.type
_entity.pdbx_description
1 polymer ?
#
loop_
_entity_poly.entity_id
_entity_poly.type
_entity_poly.pdbx_seq_one_letter_code
_entity_poly.pdbx_strand_id
1 'polypeptide(L)'
;MAQFLSTCFLVLISAQLVRSSGVFELKIHSFTTSSSSVCKQSRDCQVSFRVCLNYTEDVISYRLACSNGTGLTGTFTDQSSISTSAPITLPFNLKWLGTVSVIIEAWNTESSNDPSTENLKSMISRFTTKRNLTIGEKWSQDVHLGEQSKLRFSFRVVCDEFYYGDDCSYFCRPRDDPFGHFNCDASGNRICLPEWKGEYCAEPICSSGCSEEHGYCEAPGQCKCLYGWQGPLCNECIPYPGCVHGTCNQPWQCICKEGWRGLLCDKDQNV
;
A
#
# COMPACT_ATOMS: atom_id res chain seq x y z
N MET A 1 -47.28 -6.65 -34.19
CA MET A 1 -46.22 -7.44 -33.55
C MET A 1 -44.92 -6.65 -33.66
N ALA A 2 -44.50 -5.99 -32.59
CA ALA A 2 -43.17 -5.39 -32.48
C ALA A 2 -42.77 -5.51 -31.00
N GLN A 3 -42.00 -6.56 -30.69
CA GLN A 3 -41.46 -6.79 -29.36
C GLN A 3 -40.25 -5.87 -29.18
N PHE A 4 -40.37 -4.92 -28.26
CA PHE A 4 -39.22 -4.20 -27.71
C PHE A 4 -38.45 -5.15 -26.79
N LEU A 5 -37.33 -5.68 -27.27
CA LEU A 5 -36.34 -6.35 -26.44
C LEU A 5 -35.51 -5.28 -25.73
N SER A 6 -35.86 -5.00 -24.49
CA SER A 6 -35.04 -4.21 -23.56
C SER A 6 -33.82 -5.02 -23.18
N THR A 7 -32.67 -4.73 -23.79
CA THR A 7 -31.37 -5.26 -23.38
C THR A 7 -30.96 -4.58 -22.07
N CYS A 8 -31.23 -5.26 -20.97
CA CYS A 8 -30.73 -4.89 -19.65
C CYS A 8 -29.20 -5.04 -19.66
N PHE A 9 -28.49 -3.95 -19.89
CA PHE A 9 -27.03 -3.86 -19.72
C PHE A 9 -26.74 -4.02 -18.22
N LEU A 10 -26.44 -5.25 -17.81
CA LEU A 10 -25.83 -5.52 -16.50
C LEU A 10 -24.40 -4.97 -16.55
N VAL A 11 -24.24 -3.71 -16.19
CA VAL A 11 -22.94 -3.14 -15.85
C VAL A 11 -22.49 -3.86 -14.58
N LEU A 12 -21.65 -4.88 -14.74
CA LEU A 12 -20.83 -5.41 -13.66
C LEU A 12 -19.88 -4.29 -13.25
N ILE A 13 -20.34 -3.44 -12.33
CA ILE A 13 -19.45 -2.56 -11.58
C ILE A 13 -18.57 -3.50 -10.77
N SER A 14 -17.37 -3.77 -11.28
CA SER A 14 -16.28 -4.32 -10.50
C SER A 14 -16.03 -3.32 -9.38
N ALA A 15 -16.64 -3.54 -8.22
CA ALA A 15 -16.24 -2.89 -7.00
C ALA A 15 -14.77 -3.30 -6.80
N GLN A 16 -13.86 -2.41 -7.20
CA GLN A 16 -12.46 -2.55 -6.86
C GLN A 16 -12.39 -2.50 -5.34
N LEU A 17 -12.42 -3.68 -4.71
CA LEU A 17 -12.12 -3.82 -3.29
C LEU A 17 -10.69 -3.33 -3.14
N VAL A 18 -10.54 -2.11 -2.64
CA VAL A 18 -9.22 -1.56 -2.34
C VAL A 18 -8.62 -2.46 -1.27
N ARG A 19 -7.58 -3.20 -1.65
CA ARG A 19 -6.84 -4.05 -0.74
C ARG A 19 -5.94 -3.15 0.10
N SER A 20 -6.24 -3.05 1.38
CA SER A 20 -5.39 -2.41 2.39
C SER A 20 -4.81 -3.50 3.28
N SER A 21 -3.61 -3.28 3.83
CA SER A 21 -2.97 -4.24 4.73
C SER A 21 -2.11 -3.53 5.77
N GLY A 22 -2.30 -3.90 7.03
CA GLY A 22 -1.49 -3.40 8.13
C GLY A 22 -1.87 -4.02 9.45
N VAL A 23 -1.27 -3.51 10.51
CA VAL A 23 -1.43 -4.03 11.86
C VAL A 23 -1.60 -2.90 12.87
N PHE A 24 -2.63 -3.05 13.72
CA PHE A 24 -2.71 -2.31 14.97
C PHE A 24 -1.92 -3.07 16.04
N GLU A 25 -1.02 -2.38 16.72
CA GLU A 25 -0.22 -2.95 17.79
C GLU A 25 -0.54 -2.28 19.12
N LEU A 26 -0.69 -3.08 20.19
CA LEU A 26 -0.89 -2.59 21.55
C LEU A 26 0.09 -3.27 22.50
N LYS A 27 0.91 -2.47 23.17
CA LYS A 27 1.82 -2.93 24.22
C LYS A 27 1.32 -2.51 25.59
N ILE A 28 1.20 -3.48 26.49
CA ILE A 28 0.89 -3.22 27.90
C ILE A 28 2.21 -3.04 28.63
N HIS A 29 2.35 -1.93 29.37
CA HIS A 29 3.56 -1.63 30.15
C HIS A 29 3.39 -2.02 31.60
N SER A 30 2.22 -1.71 32.19
CA SER A 30 1.96 -2.06 33.58
C SER A 30 0.48 -2.14 33.88
N PHE A 31 0.13 -3.03 34.80
CA PHE A 31 -1.21 -3.16 35.34
C PHE A 31 -1.14 -3.38 36.84
N THR A 32 -1.82 -2.52 37.60
CA THR A 32 -1.92 -2.64 39.05
C THR A 32 -3.38 -2.60 39.47
N THR A 33 -3.78 -3.46 40.39
CA THR A 33 -5.15 -3.51 40.93
C THR A 33 -5.13 -3.53 42.46
N SER A 34 -5.98 -2.73 43.08
CA SER A 34 -6.24 -2.73 44.53
C SER A 34 -7.42 -3.64 44.89
N SER A 35 -8.07 -4.27 43.90
CA SER A 35 -9.20 -5.16 44.10
C SER A 35 -8.79 -6.38 44.92
N SER A 36 -9.03 -6.24 46.21
CA SER A 36 -8.72 -7.21 47.24
C SER A 36 -9.70 -8.39 47.26
N SER A 37 -10.53 -8.59 46.22
CA SER A 37 -11.43 -9.75 46.10
C SER A 37 -10.98 -10.77 45.06
N VAL A 38 -10.03 -10.43 44.18
CA VAL A 38 -9.62 -11.30 43.06
C VAL A 38 -8.23 -11.93 43.25
N CYS A 39 -7.32 -11.29 44.00
CA CYS A 39 -5.98 -11.83 44.28
C CYS A 39 -5.72 -12.05 45.80
N LYS A 40 -6.74 -12.23 46.64
CA LYS A 40 -6.56 -12.14 48.11
C LYS A 40 -6.02 -13.40 48.80
N GLN A 41 -5.94 -14.56 48.12
CA GLN A 41 -5.53 -15.81 48.77
C GLN A 41 -4.57 -16.72 47.98
N SER A 42 -4.24 -16.40 46.73
CA SER A 42 -3.28 -17.19 45.94
C SER A 42 -2.00 -16.42 45.70
N ARG A 43 -0.86 -17.08 45.93
CA ARG A 43 0.48 -16.58 45.55
C ARG A 43 0.66 -16.53 44.02
N ASP A 44 -0.33 -17.00 43.27
CA ASP A 44 -0.32 -17.14 41.81
C ASP A 44 -1.48 -16.35 41.17
N CYS A 45 -1.55 -15.03 41.38
CA CYS A 45 -2.54 -14.21 40.67
C CYS A 45 -2.13 -14.08 39.20
N GLN A 46 -2.90 -14.73 38.33
CA GLN A 46 -2.59 -14.92 36.93
C GLN A 46 -3.50 -14.02 36.09
N VAL A 47 -2.94 -12.95 35.52
CA VAL A 47 -3.70 -11.96 34.75
C VAL A 47 -3.50 -12.18 33.26
N SER A 48 -4.58 -12.18 32.49
CA SER A 48 -4.55 -12.14 31.03
C SER A 48 -5.33 -10.93 30.52
N PHE A 49 -5.00 -10.47 29.31
CA PHE A 49 -5.66 -9.33 28.69
C PHE A 49 -6.32 -9.73 27.38
N ARG A 50 -7.49 -9.14 27.14
CA ARG A 50 -8.20 -9.19 25.87
C ARG A 50 -8.31 -7.79 25.30
N VAL A 51 -7.84 -7.61 24.08
CA VAL A 51 -7.95 -6.36 23.31
C VAL A 51 -8.95 -6.56 22.18
N CYS A 52 -9.79 -5.56 21.99
CA CYS A 52 -10.85 -5.55 21.00
C CYS A 52 -10.88 -4.19 20.30
N LEU A 53 -10.95 -4.21 18.96
CA LEU A 53 -11.11 -3.03 18.13
C LEU A 53 -12.50 -3.00 17.49
N ASN A 54 -13.12 -1.83 17.49
CA ASN A 54 -14.41 -1.59 16.83
C ASN A 54 -14.46 -0.21 16.14
N TYR A 55 -15.02 -0.14 14.91
CA TYR A 55 -15.05 1.05 14.05
C TYR A 55 -16.36 1.88 14.12
N THR A 56 -17.48 1.34 14.59
CA THR A 56 -18.79 2.06 14.73
C THR A 56 -19.64 1.40 15.84
N GLU A 57 -20.54 2.04 16.61
CA GLU A 57 -21.18 3.36 16.66
C GLU A 57 -21.16 3.91 18.12
N ASP A 58 -21.66 5.13 18.33
CA ASP A 58 -21.76 5.86 19.61
C ASP A 58 -22.55 5.16 20.74
N VAL A 59 -23.02 3.93 20.52
CA VAL A 59 -23.66 3.08 21.53
C VAL A 59 -22.76 1.88 21.79
N ILE A 60 -22.11 1.88 22.95
CA ILE A 60 -21.35 0.74 23.50
C ILE A 60 -22.34 -0.39 23.83
N SER A 61 -22.79 -1.11 22.81
CA SER A 61 -23.59 -2.32 23.00
C SER A 61 -22.66 -3.45 23.44
N TYR A 62 -22.82 -3.87 24.69
CA TYR A 62 -22.02 -4.89 25.38
C TYR A 62 -22.04 -6.29 24.74
N ARG A 63 -22.74 -6.47 23.60
CA ARG A 63 -22.88 -7.74 22.88
C ARG A 63 -22.31 -7.77 21.47
N LEU A 64 -21.65 -6.72 20.96
CA LEU A 64 -21.00 -6.85 19.66
C LEU A 64 -19.67 -7.61 19.80
N ALA A 65 -19.62 -8.76 19.13
CA ALA A 65 -18.39 -9.42 18.73
C ALA A 65 -17.43 -8.38 18.16
N CYS A 66 -16.16 -8.46 18.51
CA CYS A 66 -15.13 -7.55 18.01
C CYS A 66 -15.03 -7.71 16.50
N SER A 67 -15.78 -6.90 15.77
CA SER A 67 -16.02 -7.03 14.33
C SER A 67 -14.73 -6.92 13.52
N ASN A 68 -13.69 -6.30 14.10
CA ASN A 68 -12.44 -5.97 13.43
C ASN A 68 -11.21 -6.57 14.11
N GLY A 69 -11.42 -7.52 15.02
CA GLY A 69 -10.34 -8.33 15.59
C GLY A 69 -10.33 -8.36 17.11
N THR A 70 -9.87 -9.50 17.63
CA THR A 70 -9.60 -9.75 19.05
C THR A 70 -8.18 -10.25 19.21
N GLY A 71 -7.50 -9.72 20.21
CA GLY A 71 -6.14 -10.12 20.58
C GLY A 71 -6.16 -10.58 22.03
N LEU A 72 -5.51 -11.69 22.31
CA LEU A 72 -5.40 -12.26 23.65
C LEU A 72 -3.93 -12.36 24.01
N THR A 73 -3.58 -11.96 25.24
CA THR A 73 -2.24 -12.23 25.77
C THR A 73 -2.16 -13.62 26.36
N GLY A 74 -0.93 -14.09 26.56
CA GLY A 74 -0.66 -15.12 27.56
C GLY A 74 -0.99 -14.64 28.97
N THR A 75 -0.79 -15.53 29.93
CA THR A 75 -1.01 -15.26 31.34
C THR A 75 0.25 -14.65 31.98
N PHE A 76 0.07 -13.64 32.82
CA PHE A 76 1.13 -12.92 33.52
C PHE A 76 0.99 -13.10 35.03
N THR A 77 2.08 -13.46 35.70
CA THR A 77 2.14 -13.66 37.15
C THR A 77 2.67 -12.44 37.89
N ASP A 78 3.42 -11.58 37.20
CA ASP A 78 4.04 -10.41 37.81
C ASP A 78 4.19 -9.23 36.83
N GLN A 79 4.52 -8.06 37.38
CA GLN A 79 4.68 -6.81 36.64
C GLN A 79 5.88 -6.81 35.67
N SER A 80 6.90 -7.62 35.92
CA SER A 80 8.06 -7.72 35.02
C SER A 80 7.67 -8.47 33.73
N SER A 81 6.93 -9.58 33.86
CA SER A 81 6.44 -10.41 32.75
C SER A 81 5.53 -9.62 31.80
N ILE A 82 4.73 -8.69 32.34
CA ILE A 82 3.92 -7.76 31.56
C ILE A 82 4.82 -6.80 30.76
N SER A 83 5.76 -6.15 31.44
CA SER A 83 6.60 -5.11 30.81
C SER A 83 7.48 -5.63 29.66
N THR A 84 7.92 -6.88 29.76
CA THR A 84 8.75 -7.55 28.75
C THR A 84 7.95 -8.26 27.67
N SER A 85 6.62 -8.26 27.74
CA SER A 85 5.79 -8.97 26.77
C SER A 85 5.89 -8.36 25.37
N ALA A 86 5.68 -9.21 24.37
CA ALA A 86 5.46 -8.73 23.01
C ALA A 86 4.17 -7.90 22.93
N PRO A 87 4.07 -6.94 22.00
CA PRO A 87 2.82 -6.26 21.69
C PRO A 87 1.75 -7.24 21.18
N ILE A 88 0.50 -6.93 21.47
CA ILE A 88 -0.67 -7.60 20.92
C ILE A 88 -0.91 -7.02 19.53
N THR A 89 -0.96 -7.87 18.51
CA THR A 89 -1.11 -7.48 17.10
C THR A 89 -2.50 -7.82 16.59
N LEU A 90 -3.15 -6.87 15.94
CA LEU A 90 -4.45 -7.02 15.29
C LEU A 90 -4.31 -6.64 13.80
N PRO A 91 -4.13 -7.62 12.91
CA PRO A 91 -4.03 -7.35 11.48
C PRO A 91 -5.37 -6.89 10.92
N PHE A 92 -5.33 -6.01 9.94
CA PHE A 92 -6.50 -5.56 9.19
C PHE A 92 -6.25 -5.68 7.69
N ASN A 93 -7.32 -5.94 6.93
CA ASN A 93 -7.31 -6.09 5.48
C ASN A 93 -8.29 -5.11 4.77
N LEU A 94 -8.72 -4.09 5.50
CA LEU A 94 -9.61 -3.01 5.07
C LEU A 94 -8.96 -1.67 5.37
N LYS A 95 -9.35 -0.63 4.63
CA LYS A 95 -8.81 0.73 4.81
C LYS A 95 -8.87 1.17 6.27
N TRP A 96 -7.76 1.69 6.77
CA TRP A 96 -7.71 2.26 8.12
C TRP A 96 -8.54 3.56 8.16
N LEU A 97 -9.59 3.60 8.98
CA LEU A 97 -10.53 4.74 9.04
C LEU A 97 -10.10 5.84 10.02
N GLY A 98 -8.97 5.69 10.70
CA GLY A 98 -8.46 6.66 11.68
C GLY A 98 -9.11 6.53 13.06
N THR A 99 -10.43 6.68 13.15
CA THR A 99 -11.15 6.67 14.44
C THR A 99 -11.60 5.26 14.83
N VAL A 100 -11.17 4.80 16.02
CA VAL A 100 -11.50 3.48 16.56
C VAL A 100 -11.84 3.53 18.04
N SER A 101 -12.67 2.59 18.49
CA SER A 101 -12.84 2.29 19.92
C SER A 101 -11.91 1.14 20.31
N VAL A 102 -10.99 1.41 21.23
CA VAL A 102 -10.09 0.42 21.81
C VAL A 102 -10.68 -0.04 23.14
N ILE A 103 -10.97 -1.33 23.25
CA ILE A 103 -11.45 -1.97 24.47
C ILE A 103 -10.38 -2.92 24.98
N ILE A 104 -9.95 -2.73 26.23
CA ILE A 104 -8.95 -3.56 26.91
C ILE A 104 -9.59 -4.14 28.16
N GLU A 105 -9.67 -5.46 28.24
CA GLU A 105 -10.23 -6.19 29.38
C GLU A 105 -9.09 -6.94 30.10
N ALA A 106 -9.00 -6.79 31.41
CA ALA A 106 -8.12 -7.59 32.25
C ALA A 106 -8.93 -8.70 32.92
N TRP A 107 -8.44 -9.93 32.85
CA TRP A 107 -9.12 -11.13 33.32
C TRP A 107 -8.23 -11.89 34.31
N ASN A 108 -8.84 -12.41 35.38
CA ASN A 108 -8.19 -13.39 36.24
C ASN A 108 -8.32 -14.76 35.59
N THR A 109 -7.19 -15.46 35.52
CA THR A 109 -7.08 -16.79 34.92
C THR A 109 -6.66 -17.74 36.04
N GLU A 110 -7.61 -18.19 36.86
CA GLU A 110 -7.31 -19.17 37.90
C GLU A 110 -7.02 -20.53 37.25
N SER A 111 -5.92 -21.16 37.63
CA SER A 111 -5.59 -22.52 37.20
C SER A 111 -6.37 -23.54 38.03
N SER A 112 -7.57 -23.94 37.61
CA SER A 112 -8.21 -25.15 38.14
C SER A 112 -7.97 -26.32 37.20
N ASN A 113 -7.49 -27.44 37.75
CA ASN A 113 -7.34 -28.74 37.06
C ASN A 113 -8.71 -29.44 36.81
N ASP A 114 -9.82 -28.70 36.78
CA ASP A 114 -11.18 -29.26 36.67
C ASP A 114 -11.84 -28.82 35.34
N PRO A 115 -12.12 -29.74 34.40
CA PRO A 115 -12.69 -29.42 33.09
C PRO A 115 -14.15 -28.94 33.13
N SER A 116 -14.79 -28.95 34.30
CA SER A 116 -16.24 -28.71 34.43
C SER A 116 -16.66 -27.24 34.61
N THR A 117 -15.72 -26.29 34.60
CA THR A 117 -16.03 -24.86 34.75
C THR A 117 -15.46 -24.00 33.63
N GLU A 118 -16.19 -23.89 32.51
CA GLU A 118 -16.02 -22.77 31.56
C GLU A 118 -16.27 -21.37 32.21
N ASN A 119 -16.60 -21.33 33.51
CA ASN A 119 -17.11 -20.19 34.27
C ASN A 119 -16.12 -19.58 35.29
N LEU A 120 -14.81 -19.86 35.26
CA LEU A 120 -13.85 -19.25 36.22
C LEU A 120 -12.97 -18.11 35.70
N LYS A 121 -13.22 -17.55 34.49
CA LYS A 121 -12.61 -16.28 34.09
C LYS A 121 -13.40 -15.11 34.67
N SER A 122 -12.92 -14.52 35.75
CA SER A 122 -13.51 -13.30 36.32
C SER A 122 -12.88 -12.04 35.72
N MET A 123 -13.72 -11.15 35.17
CA MET A 123 -13.26 -9.86 34.63
C MET A 123 -12.84 -8.96 35.80
N ILE A 124 -11.58 -8.51 35.80
CA ILE A 124 -11.03 -7.62 36.81
C ILE A 124 -11.41 -6.17 36.50
N SER A 125 -11.22 -5.76 35.26
CA SER A 125 -11.46 -4.39 34.81
C SER A 125 -11.67 -4.36 33.30
N ARG A 126 -12.49 -3.41 32.84
CA ARG A 126 -12.70 -3.10 31.43
C ARG A 126 -12.39 -1.63 31.19
N PHE A 127 -11.58 -1.36 30.17
CA PHE A 127 -11.20 -0.02 29.75
C PHE A 127 -11.68 0.19 28.32
N THR A 128 -12.38 1.29 28.07
CA THR A 128 -12.86 1.67 26.74
C THR A 128 -12.42 3.09 26.45
N THR A 129 -11.78 3.31 25.30
CA THR A 129 -11.38 4.64 24.85
C THR A 129 -11.60 4.80 23.34
N LYS A 130 -12.22 5.92 22.93
CA LYS A 130 -12.35 6.31 21.53
C LYS A 130 -11.12 7.14 21.16
N ARG A 131 -10.39 6.74 20.12
CA ARG A 131 -9.14 7.38 19.71
C ARG A 131 -9.14 7.61 18.21
N ASN A 132 -8.59 8.75 17.81
CA ASN A 132 -8.20 8.99 16.44
C ASN A 132 -6.72 8.62 16.31
N LEU A 133 -6.43 7.57 15.55
CA LEU A 133 -5.11 6.98 15.40
C LEU A 133 -4.64 7.17 13.98
N THR A 134 -3.51 7.85 13.82
CA THR A 134 -2.83 7.99 12.54
C THR A 134 -1.89 6.81 12.31
N ILE A 135 -1.69 6.44 11.05
CA ILE A 135 -0.64 5.50 10.65
C ILE A 135 0.73 6.08 11.01
N GLY A 136 1.63 5.26 11.54
CA GLY A 136 3.01 5.62 11.82
C GLY A 136 3.70 4.71 12.83
N GLU A 137 5.04 4.70 12.79
CA GLU A 137 5.86 3.85 13.65
C GLU A 137 5.90 4.30 15.12
N LYS A 138 5.54 5.56 15.39
CA LYS A 138 5.64 6.17 16.71
C LYS A 138 4.55 5.65 17.65
N TRP A 139 4.98 5.11 18.79
CA TRP A 139 4.09 4.71 19.86
C TRP A 139 3.40 5.90 20.52
N SER A 140 2.08 5.83 20.60
CA SER A 140 1.26 6.73 21.41
C SER A 140 1.00 6.07 22.76
N GLN A 141 1.41 6.71 23.84
CA GLN A 141 1.24 6.18 25.20
C GLN A 141 -0.02 6.75 25.85
N ASP A 142 -0.69 5.91 26.64
CA ASP A 142 -1.86 6.30 27.42
C ASP A 142 -1.85 5.62 28.79
N VAL A 143 -2.59 6.22 29.72
CA VAL A 143 -2.77 5.72 31.07
C VAL A 143 -4.25 5.80 31.43
N HIS A 144 -4.83 4.65 31.75
CA HIS A 144 -6.19 4.59 32.25
C HIS A 144 -6.20 4.37 33.76
N LEU A 145 -7.00 5.17 34.45
CA LEU A 145 -7.24 5.09 35.89
C LEU A 145 -8.69 4.64 36.10
N GLY A 146 -8.88 3.37 36.43
CA GLY A 146 -10.16 2.86 36.92
C GLY A 146 -10.29 3.06 38.42
N GLU A 147 -11.47 2.75 38.98
CA GLU A 147 -11.74 2.92 40.43
C GLU A 147 -10.78 2.13 41.32
N GLN A 148 -10.39 0.93 40.90
CA GLN A 148 -9.51 0.02 41.65
C GLN A 148 -8.35 -0.51 40.81
N SER A 149 -8.12 0.05 39.62
CA SER A 149 -7.08 -0.44 38.72
C SER A 149 -6.42 0.69 37.94
N LYS A 150 -5.16 0.47 37.56
CA LYS A 150 -4.40 1.39 36.73
C LYS A 150 -3.70 0.61 35.65
N LEU A 151 -3.93 1.01 34.40
CA LEU A 151 -3.34 0.40 33.21
C LEU A 151 -2.48 1.44 32.50
N ARG A 152 -1.22 1.10 32.20
CA ARG A 152 -0.35 1.86 31.31
C ARG A 152 -0.11 1.04 30.06
N PHE A 153 -0.34 1.63 28.90
CA PHE A 153 -0.20 0.96 27.62
C PHE A 153 0.23 1.95 26.54
N SER A 154 0.70 1.43 25.41
CA SER A 154 0.92 2.21 24.21
C SER A 154 0.36 1.48 23.02
N PHE A 155 -0.02 2.23 21.98
CA PHE A 155 -0.50 1.69 20.74
C PHE A 155 0.13 2.41 19.55
N ARG A 156 0.14 1.75 18.40
CA ARG A 156 0.44 2.34 17.09
C ARG A 156 -0.26 1.55 16.00
N VAL A 157 -0.32 2.14 14.81
CA VAL A 157 -0.86 1.49 13.63
C VAL A 157 0.17 1.61 12.53
N VAL A 158 0.60 0.50 11.97
CA VAL A 158 1.63 0.47 10.94
C VAL A 158 1.12 -0.31 9.74
N CYS A 159 1.49 0.13 8.54
CA CYS A 159 1.19 -0.64 7.33
C CYS A 159 2.08 -1.87 7.26
N ASP A 160 1.59 -2.91 6.58
CA ASP A 160 2.42 -4.06 6.26
C ASP A 160 3.49 -3.68 5.24
N GLU A 161 4.46 -4.57 5.05
CA GLU A 161 5.52 -4.37 4.07
C GLU A 161 4.92 -4.06 2.68
N PHE A 162 5.47 -3.04 2.01
CA PHE A 162 5.02 -2.54 0.71
C PHE A 162 3.65 -1.84 0.69
N TYR A 163 3.01 -1.63 1.84
CA TYR A 163 1.80 -0.82 1.95
C TYR A 163 2.11 0.56 2.52
N TYR A 164 1.47 1.59 1.97
CA TYR A 164 1.73 3.00 2.25
C TYR A 164 0.44 3.81 2.35
N GLY A 165 0.63 5.07 2.76
CA GLY A 165 -0.41 6.08 2.93
C GLY A 165 -1.15 5.97 4.27
N ASP A 166 -1.97 6.98 4.52
CA ASP A 166 -2.65 7.16 5.82
C ASP A 166 -3.75 6.12 6.10
N ASP A 167 -4.06 5.27 5.12
CA ASP A 167 -5.04 4.19 5.20
C ASP A 167 -4.47 2.80 4.83
N CYS A 168 -3.15 2.71 4.65
CA CYS A 168 -2.42 1.52 4.19
C CYS A 168 -3.00 0.90 2.91
N SER A 169 -3.53 1.72 2.00
CA SER A 169 -4.17 1.24 0.77
C SER A 169 -3.30 1.29 -0.49
N TYR A 170 -2.15 1.96 -0.44
CA TYR A 170 -1.25 2.09 -1.58
C TYR A 170 -0.20 0.98 -1.54
N PHE A 171 -0.25 0.05 -2.49
CA PHE A 171 0.74 -1.02 -2.61
C PHE A 171 1.87 -0.64 -3.58
N CYS A 172 3.10 -0.64 -3.10
CA CYS A 172 4.29 -0.44 -3.92
C CYS A 172 5.45 -1.32 -3.45
N ARG A 173 5.84 -2.28 -4.29
CA ARG A 173 7.04 -3.09 -4.08
C ARG A 173 8.08 -2.70 -5.13
N PRO A 174 9.30 -2.27 -4.73
CA PRO A 174 10.37 -1.95 -5.66
C PRO A 174 10.64 -3.10 -6.63
N ARG A 175 10.98 -2.75 -7.88
CA ARG A 175 11.16 -3.70 -8.98
C ARG A 175 12.23 -3.20 -9.94
N ASP A 176 13.03 -4.13 -10.44
CA ASP A 176 14.01 -3.90 -11.51
C ASP A 176 14.08 -5.15 -12.41
N ASP A 177 13.10 -5.28 -13.30
CA ASP A 177 12.95 -6.41 -14.23
C ASP A 177 12.20 -5.95 -15.49
N PRO A 178 11.97 -6.80 -16.52
CA PRO A 178 11.33 -6.38 -17.77
C PRO A 178 9.94 -5.75 -17.65
N PHE A 179 9.28 -5.84 -16.49
CA PHE A 179 7.97 -5.25 -16.24
C PHE A 179 8.01 -3.92 -15.48
N GLY A 180 9.20 -3.44 -15.09
CA GLY A 180 9.35 -2.12 -14.49
C GLY A 180 10.66 -1.92 -13.74
N HIS A 181 11.11 -0.66 -13.75
CA HIS A 181 12.36 -0.19 -13.17
C HIS A 181 12.05 0.96 -12.22
N PHE A 182 11.70 0.68 -10.96
CA PHE A 182 11.28 1.71 -10.01
C PHE A 182 11.55 1.36 -8.55
N ASN A 183 11.71 2.41 -7.75
CA ASN A 183 11.62 2.38 -6.30
C ASN A 183 10.29 2.97 -5.84
N CYS A 184 9.99 2.87 -4.55
CA CYS A 184 8.79 3.41 -3.93
C CYS A 184 9.16 4.59 -3.02
N ASP A 185 8.39 5.67 -3.08
CA ASP A 185 8.52 6.79 -2.15
C ASP A 185 7.81 6.53 -0.82
N ALA A 186 7.89 7.48 0.12
CA ALA A 186 7.24 7.36 1.44
C ALA A 186 5.70 7.34 1.39
N SER A 187 5.11 7.77 0.28
CA SER A 187 3.66 7.78 0.05
C SER A 187 3.19 6.55 -0.73
N GLY A 188 4.11 5.68 -1.18
CA GLY A 188 3.82 4.52 -2.01
C GLY A 188 3.71 4.82 -3.50
N ASN A 189 4.17 5.98 -3.97
CA ASN A 189 4.27 6.25 -5.40
C ASN A 189 5.52 5.60 -5.99
N ARG A 190 5.42 5.20 -7.26
CA ARG A 190 6.56 4.69 -8.03
C ARG A 190 7.45 5.84 -8.46
N ILE A 191 8.74 5.74 -8.14
CA ILE A 191 9.79 6.60 -8.65
C ILE A 191 10.58 5.77 -9.65
N CYS A 192 10.48 6.12 -10.94
CA CYS A 192 11.25 5.44 -11.98
C CYS A 192 12.74 5.58 -11.73
N LEU A 193 13.48 4.50 -11.98
CA LEU A 193 14.94 4.53 -12.03
C LEU A 193 15.40 5.48 -13.15
N PRO A 194 16.63 6.00 -13.08
CA PRO A 194 17.17 6.85 -14.13
C PRO A 194 17.01 6.20 -15.51
N GLU A 195 16.68 7.03 -16.50
CA GLU A 195 16.50 6.61 -17.89
C GLU A 195 15.25 5.74 -18.17
N TRP A 196 14.31 5.63 -17.22
CA TRP A 196 13.01 4.97 -17.39
C TRP A 196 11.84 5.92 -17.14
N LYS A 197 10.71 5.68 -17.81
CA LYS A 197 9.48 6.47 -17.74
C LYS A 197 8.21 5.62 -17.90
N GLY A 198 7.05 6.29 -17.89
CA GLY A 198 5.73 5.68 -18.00
C GLY A 198 5.13 5.32 -16.64
N GLU A 199 3.85 4.96 -16.62
CA GLU A 199 3.09 4.67 -15.39
C GLU A 199 3.72 3.53 -14.55
N TYR A 200 4.33 2.56 -15.23
CA TYR A 200 4.98 1.38 -14.63
C TYR A 200 6.50 1.44 -14.69
N CYS A 201 7.09 2.55 -15.14
CA CYS A 201 8.53 2.71 -15.31
C CYS A 201 9.17 1.60 -16.17
N ALA A 202 8.44 1.16 -17.21
CA ALA A 202 8.85 0.09 -18.12
C ALA A 202 9.24 0.62 -19.51
N GLU A 203 9.05 1.92 -19.76
CA GLU A 203 9.42 2.55 -21.02
C GLU A 203 10.81 3.16 -20.89
N PRO A 204 11.77 2.86 -21.78
CA PRO A 204 13.07 3.51 -21.77
C PRO A 204 12.96 4.96 -22.23
N ILE A 205 13.82 5.82 -21.68
CA ILE A 205 14.02 7.19 -22.14
C ILE A 205 15.02 7.15 -23.30
N CYS A 206 14.59 7.59 -24.49
CA CYS A 206 15.42 7.61 -25.68
C CYS A 206 16.53 8.66 -25.58
N SER A 207 17.50 8.62 -26.49
CA SER A 207 18.58 9.62 -26.53
C SER A 207 18.01 11.04 -26.62
N SER A 208 18.71 12.00 -25.99
CA SER A 208 18.30 13.40 -26.04
C SER A 208 18.14 13.88 -27.49
N GLY A 209 16.99 14.50 -27.79
CA GLY A 209 16.67 15.01 -29.12
C GLY A 209 16.20 13.96 -30.14
N CYS A 210 16.06 12.68 -29.76
CA CYS A 210 15.44 11.68 -30.62
C CYS A 210 14.02 12.11 -31.01
N SER A 211 13.69 12.01 -32.30
CA SER A 211 12.38 12.40 -32.82
C SER A 211 11.25 11.65 -32.10
N GLU A 212 10.27 12.38 -31.57
CA GLU A 212 9.08 11.77 -30.94
C GLU A 212 8.12 11.16 -31.98
N GLU A 213 8.17 11.62 -33.23
CA GLU A 213 7.30 11.15 -34.31
C GLU A 213 7.93 10.03 -35.14
N HIS A 214 9.26 10.00 -35.23
CA HIS A 214 10.00 9.17 -36.18
C HIS A 214 11.11 8.34 -35.53
N GLY A 215 11.31 8.49 -34.23
CA GLY A 215 12.27 7.74 -33.43
C GLY A 215 11.57 6.90 -32.36
N TYR A 216 12.22 5.82 -31.96
CA TYR A 216 11.85 5.03 -30.79
C TYR A 216 13.09 4.40 -30.16
N CYS A 217 12.97 3.82 -28.97
CA CYS A 217 14.07 3.13 -28.33
C CYS A 217 13.58 1.87 -27.59
N GLU A 218 14.36 0.81 -27.67
CA GLU A 218 14.13 -0.44 -26.92
C GLU A 218 14.98 -0.51 -25.65
N ALA A 219 16.03 0.31 -25.58
CA ALA A 219 16.88 0.47 -24.41
C ALA A 219 17.18 1.97 -24.21
N PRO A 220 17.46 2.39 -22.97
CA PRO A 220 17.70 3.79 -22.70
C PRO A 220 18.89 4.36 -23.48
N GLY A 221 18.80 5.65 -23.83
CA GLY A 221 19.85 6.36 -24.57
C GLY A 221 20.00 5.95 -26.04
N GLN A 222 19.14 5.09 -26.58
CA GLN A 222 19.11 4.76 -28.01
C GLN A 222 18.13 5.66 -28.79
N CYS A 223 18.32 5.74 -30.11
CA CYS A 223 17.34 6.27 -31.05
C CYS A 223 17.35 5.42 -32.31
N LYS A 224 16.30 4.61 -32.49
CA LYS A 224 16.03 3.80 -33.67
C LYS A 224 15.01 4.52 -34.53
N CYS A 225 15.28 4.59 -35.83
CA CYS A 225 14.42 5.34 -36.75
C CYS A 225 13.32 4.47 -37.33
N LEU A 226 12.13 5.04 -37.46
CA LEU A 226 11.06 4.45 -38.25
C LEU A 226 11.47 4.37 -39.72
N TYR A 227 10.87 3.41 -40.44
CA TYR A 227 11.17 3.19 -41.85
C TYR A 227 10.96 4.46 -42.68
N GLY A 228 11.99 4.86 -43.45
CA GLY A 228 11.98 6.09 -44.23
C GLY A 228 12.65 7.29 -43.55
N TRP A 229 13.09 7.15 -42.30
CA TRP A 229 13.85 8.15 -41.54
C TRP A 229 15.24 7.64 -41.16
N GLN A 230 16.18 8.56 -41.01
CA GLN A 230 17.58 8.30 -40.72
C GLN A 230 18.21 9.44 -39.89
N GLY A 231 19.52 9.34 -39.68
CA GLY A 231 20.30 10.26 -38.85
C GLY A 231 20.30 9.84 -37.37
N PRO A 232 21.19 10.41 -36.55
CA PRO A 232 21.35 10.04 -35.14
C PRO A 232 20.12 10.39 -34.28
N LEU A 233 19.27 11.30 -34.75
CA LEU A 233 18.05 11.77 -34.06
C LEU A 233 16.76 11.38 -34.80
N CYS A 234 16.86 10.63 -35.90
CA CYS A 234 15.71 10.20 -36.71
C CYS A 234 14.84 11.36 -37.24
N ASN A 235 15.45 12.50 -37.50
CA ASN A 235 14.81 13.71 -38.01
C ASN A 235 15.14 14.00 -39.49
N GLU A 236 15.91 13.12 -40.14
CA GLU A 236 16.26 13.23 -41.55
C GLU A 236 15.47 12.20 -42.35
N CYS A 237 14.80 12.61 -43.43
CA CYS A 237 14.15 11.66 -44.33
C CYS A 237 15.19 10.92 -45.18
N ILE A 238 14.88 9.68 -45.56
CA ILE A 238 15.65 8.92 -46.54
C ILE A 238 15.15 9.30 -47.94
N PRO A 239 15.99 9.82 -48.84
CA PRO A 239 15.61 10.11 -50.22
C PRO A 239 15.25 8.85 -51.01
N TYR A 240 14.59 9.01 -52.16
CA TYR A 240 14.31 7.89 -53.06
C TYR A 240 15.60 7.12 -53.43
N PRO A 241 15.60 5.77 -53.45
CA PRO A 241 16.79 5.00 -53.80
C PRO A 241 17.34 5.39 -55.18
N GLY A 242 18.62 5.76 -55.24
CA GLY A 242 19.28 6.23 -56.47
C GLY A 242 19.20 7.74 -56.70
N CYS A 243 18.58 8.52 -55.81
CA CYS A 243 18.62 9.98 -55.85
C CYS A 243 20.06 10.49 -55.70
N VAL A 244 20.60 11.15 -56.73
CA VAL A 244 22.02 11.56 -56.77
C VAL A 244 22.20 12.98 -56.24
N HIS A 245 21.54 13.96 -56.87
CA HIS A 245 21.65 15.38 -56.53
C HIS A 245 20.32 15.97 -56.05
N GLY A 246 19.65 15.28 -55.13
CA GLY A 246 18.38 15.73 -54.56
C GLY A 246 18.31 15.66 -53.04
N THR A 247 17.22 16.18 -52.48
CA THR A 247 16.85 16.12 -51.07
C THR A 247 15.43 15.58 -50.90
N CYS A 248 14.92 15.55 -49.68
CA CYS A 248 13.55 15.15 -49.38
C CYS A 248 12.96 16.04 -48.26
N ASN A 249 11.64 16.16 -48.23
CA ASN A 249 10.89 16.70 -47.07
C ASN A 249 10.08 15.59 -46.37
N GLN A 250 9.74 14.55 -47.13
CA GLN A 250 9.10 13.33 -46.67
C GLN A 250 9.89 12.12 -47.20
N PRO A 251 9.80 10.95 -46.54
CA PRO A 251 10.49 9.76 -46.99
C PRO A 251 10.26 9.44 -48.47
N TRP A 252 11.32 8.98 -49.13
CA TRP A 252 11.31 8.48 -50.51
C TRP A 252 11.04 9.54 -51.58
N GLN A 253 11.20 10.82 -51.26
CA GLN A 253 11.22 11.88 -52.27
C GLN A 253 12.61 12.07 -52.86
N CYS A 254 12.68 12.65 -54.07
CA CYS A 254 13.92 13.12 -54.68
C CYS A 254 13.67 14.50 -55.29
N ILE A 255 13.87 15.54 -54.48
CA ILE A 255 13.68 16.94 -54.85
C ILE A 255 15.02 17.45 -55.37
N CYS A 256 15.13 17.69 -56.68
CA CYS A 256 16.40 18.07 -57.29
C CYS A 256 16.90 19.41 -56.80
N LYS A 257 18.20 19.47 -56.50
CA LYS A 257 18.92 20.71 -56.27
C LYS A 257 18.99 21.52 -57.57
N GLU A 258 19.22 22.81 -57.43
CA GLU A 258 19.42 23.71 -58.57
C GLU A 258 20.51 23.16 -59.52
N GLY A 259 20.24 23.21 -60.83
CA GLY A 259 21.13 22.66 -61.87
C GLY A 259 20.90 21.18 -62.22
N TRP A 260 20.05 20.45 -61.49
CA TRP A 260 19.78 19.03 -61.74
C TRP A 260 18.32 18.76 -62.11
N ARG A 261 18.07 17.72 -62.92
CA ARG A 261 16.72 17.27 -63.31
C ARG A 261 16.62 15.75 -63.43
N GLY A 262 15.41 15.29 -63.68
CA GLY A 262 15.09 13.86 -63.80
C GLY A 262 14.53 13.30 -62.50
N LEU A 263 13.98 12.08 -62.55
CA LEU A 263 13.37 11.43 -61.38
C LEU A 263 14.38 11.15 -60.26
N LEU A 264 15.65 10.94 -60.62
CA LEU A 264 16.75 10.62 -59.72
C LEU A 264 17.74 11.79 -59.55
N CYS A 265 17.45 12.95 -60.14
CA CYS A 265 18.32 14.13 -60.13
C CYS A 265 19.74 13.80 -60.61
N ASP A 266 19.84 13.01 -61.68
CA ASP A 266 21.06 12.45 -62.27
C ASP A 266 21.46 13.16 -63.58
N LYS A 267 20.62 14.08 -64.07
CA LYS A 267 20.86 14.81 -65.33
C LYS A 267 21.16 16.27 -65.05
N ASP A 268 22.32 16.74 -65.50
CA ASP A 268 22.68 18.16 -65.47
C ASP A 268 21.78 18.95 -66.45
N GLN A 269 21.34 20.13 -66.04
CA GLN A 269 20.51 21.02 -66.86
C GLN A 269 21.36 21.94 -67.76
N ASN A 270 22.67 22.06 -67.50
CA ASN A 270 23.57 22.96 -68.23
C ASN A 270 24.41 22.24 -69.30
N VAL A 271 24.09 20.97 -69.59
CA VAL A 271 24.75 20.12 -70.60
C VAL A 271 23.81 19.86 -71.77
#